data_AF-A0A956J2D0-F1
#
_entry.id   AF-A0A956J2D0-F1
#
_cell.length_a   1.000
_cell.length_b   1.000
_cell.length_c   1.000
_cell.angle_alpha   90.00
_cell.angle_beta   90.00
_cell.angle_gamma   90.00
#
_symmetry.space_group_name_H-M   'P 1'
#
loop_
_entity.id
_entity.type
_entity.pdbx_description
1 polymer ?
#
loop_
_entity_poly.entity_id
_entity_poly.type
_entity_poly.pdbx_seq_one_letter_code
_entity_poly.pdbx_strand_id
1 'polypeptide(L)'
;MSERPKPPRPSSIPPASVRPPARSTRKGRLAGRRIALGVTGSIAAYKAAILARLLVKDGAEVQVVLTHAAREFIGAATFAGITGNPVLDDMFDENLGGEVHVDLAQDSDLVVVMPTTADALARFAQGRAGDVLSACLLCATSPVLLVPAMHPRMWSHPATKRNVATLTGDGRVLFVGPESGEVASGESGVGRMAEPETVHAAILAQLSHDGLAGKHLVITAGPTVEDLDPVRFISNRSTGKMGFALAERAAQRGAHVTLISGPVELPTPYGVHRVDVRSAVAMRGAVWQAVGPDLKHADGLIMCAAVGDYRPAESHSSKLKRGEGGLGLELVQNPDIISEV
;
A
#
# COMPACT_ATOMS: atom_id res chain seq x y z
N MET A 1 -60.10 -6.50 -54.67
CA MET A 1 -59.68 -5.14 -54.31
C MET A 1 -58.16 -5.11 -54.31
N SER A 2 -57.58 -4.32 -55.21
CA SER A 2 -56.16 -4.22 -55.48
C SER A 2 -55.47 -3.37 -54.40
N GLU A 3 -54.56 -3.95 -53.62
CA GLU A 3 -53.69 -3.19 -52.72
C GLU A 3 -52.59 -2.48 -53.51
N ARG A 4 -52.46 -1.17 -53.29
CA ARG A 4 -51.42 -0.33 -53.90
C ARG A 4 -50.08 -0.52 -53.17
N PRO A 5 -48.91 -0.45 -53.85
CA PRO A 5 -47.62 -0.56 -53.18
C PRO A 5 -47.28 0.71 -52.39
N LYS A 6 -46.73 0.55 -51.18
CA LYS A 6 -46.15 1.64 -50.37
C LYS A 6 -44.83 2.14 -51.00
N PRO A 7 -44.53 3.46 -50.93
CA PRO A 7 -43.29 4.03 -51.43
C PRO A 7 -42.09 3.71 -50.51
N PRO A 8 -40.84 3.73 -51.02
CA PRO A 8 -39.65 3.39 -50.25
C PRO A 8 -39.30 4.51 -49.24
N ARG A 9 -38.77 4.11 -48.07
CA ARG A 9 -38.32 5.04 -47.02
C ARG A 9 -37.00 5.72 -47.43
N PRO A 10 -36.79 7.01 -47.10
CA PRO A 10 -35.52 7.69 -47.36
C PRO A 10 -34.40 7.18 -46.44
N SER A 11 -33.22 6.99 -47.00
CA SER A 11 -31.99 6.62 -46.29
C SER A 11 -31.48 7.77 -45.43
N SER A 12 -31.54 7.64 -44.10
CA SER A 12 -30.94 8.59 -43.16
C SER A 12 -29.52 8.14 -42.79
N ILE A 13 -28.52 8.72 -43.46
CA ILE A 13 -27.12 8.68 -43.01
C ILE A 13 -27.01 9.60 -41.78
N PRO A 14 -26.59 9.14 -40.60
CA PRO A 14 -26.40 10.03 -39.45
C PRO A 14 -25.14 10.89 -39.65
N PRO A 15 -25.15 12.16 -39.18
CA PRO A 15 -23.99 13.04 -39.30
C PRO A 15 -22.83 12.56 -38.41
N ALA A 16 -21.60 12.76 -38.89
CA ALA A 16 -20.36 12.42 -38.21
C ALA A 16 -20.31 13.03 -36.80
N SER A 17 -20.17 12.18 -35.78
CA SER A 17 -20.06 12.60 -34.40
C SER A 17 -18.70 13.26 -34.16
N VAL A 18 -18.72 14.56 -33.85
CA VAL A 18 -17.56 15.29 -33.36
C VAL A 18 -17.20 14.71 -31.99
N ARG A 19 -16.08 13.99 -31.92
CA ARG A 19 -15.52 13.44 -30.68
C ARG A 19 -15.12 14.60 -29.76
N PRO A 20 -15.63 14.69 -28.51
CA PRO A 20 -15.13 15.69 -27.56
C PRO A 20 -13.66 15.41 -27.22
N PRO A 21 -12.87 16.43 -26.88
CA PRO A 21 -11.45 16.26 -26.57
C PRO A 21 -11.29 15.32 -25.38
N ALA A 22 -10.29 14.44 -25.46
CA ALA A 22 -10.00 13.44 -24.45
C ALA A 22 -9.87 14.12 -23.07
N ARG A 23 -10.81 13.81 -22.17
CA ARG A 23 -10.65 14.08 -20.75
C ARG A 23 -9.35 13.40 -20.33
N SER A 24 -8.42 14.17 -19.78
CA SER A 24 -7.26 13.65 -19.04
C SER A 24 -7.77 12.70 -17.96
N THR A 25 -7.82 11.40 -18.25
CA THR A 25 -8.20 10.36 -17.31
C THR A 25 -7.05 10.21 -16.34
N ARG A 26 -7.18 10.81 -15.16
CA ARG A 26 -6.38 10.42 -14.01
C ARG A 26 -6.54 8.90 -13.89
N LYS A 27 -5.50 8.14 -14.19
CA LYS A 27 -5.52 6.66 -14.06
C LYS A 27 -6.00 6.36 -12.62
N GLY A 28 -6.97 5.46 -12.49
CA GLY A 28 -7.50 5.07 -11.18
C GLY A 28 -6.38 4.61 -10.25
N ARG A 29 -6.59 4.70 -8.93
CA ARG A 29 -5.55 4.40 -7.93
C ARG A 29 -5.02 2.96 -7.99
N LEU A 30 -5.80 2.05 -8.58
CA LEU A 30 -5.46 0.65 -8.80
C LEU A 30 -5.31 0.33 -10.30
N ALA A 31 -5.12 1.35 -11.15
CA ALA A 31 -4.99 1.13 -12.59
C ALA A 31 -3.78 0.22 -12.90
N GLY A 32 -4.06 -0.87 -13.62
CA GLY A 32 -3.05 -1.89 -13.96
C GLY A 32 -2.80 -2.90 -12.84
N ARG A 33 -3.53 -2.84 -11.73
CA ARG A 33 -3.49 -3.86 -10.68
C ARG A 33 -4.53 -4.95 -10.95
N ARG A 34 -4.11 -6.19 -10.76
CA ARG A 34 -4.94 -7.40 -10.89
C ARG A 34 -5.24 -7.97 -9.51
N ILE A 35 -6.51 -8.20 -9.23
CA ILE A 35 -6.98 -8.66 -7.92
C ILE A 35 -7.86 -9.89 -8.09
N ALA A 36 -7.45 -11.01 -7.48
CA ALA A 36 -8.32 -12.16 -7.29
C ALA A 36 -9.24 -11.92 -6.10
N LEU A 37 -10.56 -11.92 -6.31
CA LEU A 37 -11.55 -11.77 -5.25
C LEU A 37 -12.27 -13.10 -5.02
N GLY A 38 -11.86 -13.82 -3.98
CA GLY A 38 -12.53 -15.01 -3.47
C GLY A 38 -13.72 -14.67 -2.57
N VAL A 39 -14.86 -15.31 -2.80
CA VAL A 39 -16.08 -15.16 -1.98
C VAL A 39 -16.44 -16.52 -1.40
N THR A 40 -16.69 -16.56 -0.09
CA THR A 40 -17.06 -17.81 0.63
C THR A 40 -18.49 -17.76 1.17
N GLY A 41 -19.03 -18.92 1.55
CA GLY A 41 -20.44 -19.10 1.94
C GLY A 41 -20.81 -18.46 3.28
N SER A 42 -21.17 -17.17 3.24
CA SER A 42 -21.63 -16.40 4.39
C SER A 42 -22.74 -15.44 3.98
N ILE A 43 -23.65 -15.14 4.90
CA ILE A 43 -24.71 -14.14 4.70
C ILE A 43 -24.15 -12.77 4.32
N ALA A 44 -22.89 -12.49 4.65
CA ALA A 44 -22.20 -11.25 4.29
C ALA A 44 -21.65 -11.23 2.85
N ALA A 45 -21.84 -12.31 2.06
CA ALA A 45 -21.30 -12.43 0.70
C ALA A 45 -21.77 -11.31 -0.25
N TYR A 46 -22.98 -10.77 -0.06
CA TYR A 46 -23.47 -9.65 -0.88
C TYR A 46 -22.57 -8.40 -0.81
N LYS A 47 -21.88 -8.19 0.31
CA LYS A 47 -20.96 -7.05 0.49
C LYS A 47 -19.72 -7.17 -0.38
N ALA A 48 -19.35 -8.37 -0.84
CA ALA A 48 -18.26 -8.56 -1.78
C ALA A 48 -18.56 -7.92 -3.15
N ALA A 49 -19.84 -7.83 -3.55
CA ALA A 49 -20.23 -7.11 -4.77
C ALA A 49 -19.98 -5.60 -4.66
N ILE A 50 -20.16 -5.04 -3.46
CA ILE A 50 -19.84 -3.63 -3.17
C ILE A 50 -18.33 -3.42 -3.30
N LEU A 51 -17.52 -4.30 -2.70
CA LEU A 51 -16.06 -4.24 -2.84
C LEU A 51 -15.63 -4.34 -4.30
N ALA A 52 -16.15 -5.31 -5.06
CA ALA A 52 -15.83 -5.48 -6.48
C ALA A 52 -16.09 -4.18 -7.26
N ARG A 53 -17.22 -3.52 -7.01
CA ARG A 53 -17.56 -2.24 -7.63
C ARG A 53 -16.58 -1.12 -7.26
N LEU A 54 -16.14 -1.06 -6.00
CA LEU A 54 -15.15 -0.07 -5.54
C LEU A 54 -13.80 -0.29 -6.24
N LEU A 55 -13.33 -1.54 -6.32
CA LEU A 55 -12.06 -1.90 -6.97
C LEU A 55 -12.06 -1.56 -8.46
N VAL A 56 -13.11 -1.94 -9.19
CA VAL A 56 -13.27 -1.63 -10.62
C VAL A 56 -13.35 -0.12 -10.83
N LYS A 57 -14.06 0.62 -9.97
CA LYS A 57 -14.12 2.09 -10.04
C LYS A 57 -12.75 2.75 -9.88
N ASP A 58 -11.88 2.16 -9.06
CA ASP A 58 -10.50 2.59 -8.86
C ASP A 58 -9.52 2.03 -9.91
N GLY A 59 -10.03 1.32 -10.93
CA GLY A 59 -9.28 0.89 -12.12
C GLY A 59 -8.60 -0.47 -12.01
N ALA A 60 -8.91 -1.26 -10.97
CA ALA A 60 -8.40 -2.62 -10.85
C ALA A 60 -9.07 -3.57 -11.85
N GLU A 61 -8.31 -4.52 -12.37
CA GLU A 61 -8.83 -5.71 -13.04
C GLU A 61 -9.18 -6.76 -11.97
N VAL A 62 -10.44 -7.15 -11.87
CA VAL A 62 -10.92 -8.03 -10.79
C VAL A 62 -11.39 -9.36 -11.35
N GLN A 63 -10.73 -10.44 -10.95
CA GLN A 63 -11.12 -11.81 -11.28
C GLN A 63 -11.81 -12.43 -10.06
N VAL A 64 -13.09 -12.78 -10.17
CA VAL A 64 -13.87 -13.28 -9.03
C VAL A 64 -13.85 -14.80 -9.01
N VAL A 65 -13.70 -15.36 -7.82
CA VAL A 65 -13.85 -16.78 -7.53
C VAL A 65 -14.95 -17.00 -6.50
N LEU A 66 -15.96 -17.80 -6.82
CA LEU A 66 -16.99 -18.20 -5.86
C LEU A 66 -16.73 -19.62 -5.38
N THR A 67 -16.75 -19.85 -4.08
CA THR A 67 -16.86 -21.23 -3.59
C THR A 67 -18.27 -21.76 -3.85
N HIS A 68 -18.44 -23.08 -3.87
CA HIS A 68 -19.75 -23.70 -4.00
C HIS A 68 -20.76 -23.12 -2.98
N ALA A 69 -20.37 -23.00 -1.72
CA ALA A 69 -21.23 -22.43 -0.68
C ALA A 69 -21.54 -20.93 -0.86
N ALA A 70 -20.71 -20.16 -1.57
CA ALA A 70 -20.98 -18.75 -1.84
C ALA A 70 -22.10 -18.55 -2.88
N ARG A 71 -22.25 -19.50 -3.81
CA ARG A 71 -23.29 -19.47 -4.87
C ARG A 71 -24.71 -19.50 -4.29
N GLU A 72 -24.88 -20.09 -3.11
CA GLU A 72 -26.16 -20.11 -2.38
C GLU A 72 -26.56 -18.73 -1.82
N PHE A 73 -25.62 -17.79 -1.70
CA PHE A 73 -25.86 -16.44 -1.17
C PHE A 73 -25.84 -15.36 -2.26
N ILE A 74 -25.03 -15.53 -3.30
CA ILE A 74 -24.88 -14.53 -4.37
C ILE A 74 -24.52 -15.21 -5.69
N GLY A 75 -25.23 -14.81 -6.76
CA GLY A 75 -25.04 -15.39 -8.09
C GLY A 75 -23.84 -14.82 -8.85
N ALA A 76 -23.20 -15.68 -9.65
CA ALA A 76 -22.08 -15.33 -10.52
C ALA A 76 -22.39 -14.16 -11.48
N ALA A 77 -23.62 -14.09 -12.00
CA ALA A 77 -24.06 -13.03 -12.91
C ALA A 77 -23.87 -11.61 -12.33
N THR A 78 -24.03 -11.44 -11.02
CA THR A 78 -23.81 -10.15 -10.34
C THR A 78 -22.36 -9.70 -10.47
N PHE A 79 -21.41 -10.60 -10.24
CA PHE A 79 -19.99 -10.28 -10.32
C PHE A 79 -19.55 -10.10 -11.77
N ALA A 80 -19.98 -10.97 -12.68
CA ALA A 80 -19.67 -10.83 -14.11
C ALA A 80 -20.13 -9.47 -14.67
N GLY A 81 -21.31 -9.00 -14.27
CA GLY A 81 -21.80 -7.67 -14.66
C GLY A 81 -21.04 -6.50 -14.04
N ILE A 82 -20.45 -6.67 -12.85
CA ILE A 82 -19.68 -5.61 -12.16
C ILE A 82 -18.25 -5.54 -12.66
N THR A 83 -17.58 -6.69 -12.82
CA THR A 83 -16.16 -6.77 -13.16
C THR A 83 -15.91 -6.83 -14.65
N GLY A 84 -16.89 -7.25 -15.45
CA GLY A 84 -16.71 -7.52 -16.88
C GLY A 84 -15.95 -8.81 -17.18
N ASN A 85 -15.60 -9.59 -16.16
CA ASN A 85 -14.87 -10.85 -16.28
C ASN A 85 -15.78 -12.05 -15.95
N PRO A 86 -15.55 -13.24 -16.55
CA PRO A 86 -16.23 -14.46 -16.13
C PRO A 86 -15.93 -14.76 -14.66
N VAL A 87 -16.84 -15.45 -13.98
CA VAL A 87 -16.63 -15.87 -12.59
C VAL A 87 -16.12 -17.30 -12.58
N LEU A 88 -15.09 -17.57 -11.80
CA LEU A 88 -14.55 -18.91 -11.60
C LEU A 88 -15.27 -19.55 -10.43
N ASP A 89 -16.00 -20.63 -10.65
CA ASP A 89 -16.77 -21.28 -9.56
C ASP A 89 -16.75 -22.81 -9.60
N ASP A 90 -16.02 -23.40 -10.55
CA ASP A 90 -15.73 -24.82 -10.66
C ASP A 90 -14.28 -25.03 -11.13
N MET A 91 -13.55 -25.90 -10.44
CA MET A 91 -12.17 -26.26 -10.79
C MET A 91 -12.11 -27.17 -12.02
N PHE A 92 -13.19 -27.90 -12.28
CA PHE A 92 -13.25 -28.94 -13.31
C PHE A 92 -14.09 -28.52 -14.52
N ASP A 93 -14.38 -27.22 -14.68
CA ASP A 93 -15.07 -26.71 -15.86
C ASP A 93 -14.21 -26.94 -17.11
N GLU A 94 -14.68 -27.81 -18.01
CA GLU A 94 -14.01 -28.17 -19.26
C GLU A 94 -13.81 -26.97 -20.21
N ASN A 95 -14.56 -25.88 -20.01
CA ASN A 95 -14.40 -24.65 -20.78
C ASN A 95 -13.23 -23.80 -20.30
N LEU A 96 -12.71 -24.05 -19.10
CA LEU A 96 -11.51 -23.40 -18.57
C LEU A 96 -10.29 -24.20 -19.04
N GLY A 97 -9.51 -23.63 -19.95
CA GLY A 97 -8.23 -24.19 -20.33
C GLY A 97 -7.15 -23.97 -19.27
N GLY A 98 -6.18 -24.89 -19.19
CA GLY A 98 -4.97 -24.72 -18.38
C GLY A 98 -5.17 -24.93 -16.87
N GLU A 99 -4.17 -24.50 -16.09
CA GLU A 99 -4.18 -24.60 -14.64
C GLU A 99 -4.75 -23.31 -14.03
N VAL A 100 -6.07 -23.11 -14.17
CA VAL A 100 -6.74 -21.82 -13.85
C VAL A 100 -6.40 -21.25 -12.47
N HIS A 101 -6.18 -22.10 -11.46
CA HIS A 101 -5.82 -21.70 -10.11
C HIS A 101 -4.36 -21.22 -10.01
N VAL A 102 -3.46 -21.79 -10.81
CA VAL A 102 -2.06 -21.36 -10.93
C VAL A 102 -2.00 -20.03 -11.69
N ASP A 103 -2.69 -19.94 -12.83
CA ASP A 103 -2.73 -18.74 -13.65
C ASP A 103 -3.29 -17.56 -12.85
N LEU A 104 -4.42 -17.77 -12.16
CA LEU A 104 -5.01 -16.77 -11.27
C LEU A 104 -4.04 -16.31 -10.18
N ALA A 105 -3.29 -17.23 -9.59
CA ALA A 105 -2.35 -16.92 -8.52
C ALA A 105 -1.14 -16.12 -9.04
N GLN A 106 -0.63 -16.45 -10.23
CA GLN A 106 0.49 -15.75 -10.86
C GLN A 106 0.11 -14.36 -11.36
N ASP A 107 -1.10 -14.23 -11.90
CA ASP A 107 -1.59 -12.98 -12.50
C ASP A 107 -2.08 -11.96 -11.48
N SER A 108 -2.25 -12.34 -10.20
CA SER A 108 -2.81 -11.46 -9.18
C SER A 108 -1.75 -10.75 -8.34
N ASP A 109 -1.78 -9.41 -8.33
CA ASP A 109 -1.00 -8.57 -7.42
C ASP A 109 -1.43 -8.73 -5.95
N LEU A 110 -2.68 -9.11 -5.73
CA LEU A 110 -3.28 -9.35 -4.41
C LEU A 110 -4.41 -10.37 -4.52
N VAL A 111 -4.45 -11.33 -3.58
CA VAL A 111 -5.60 -12.21 -3.41
C VAL A 111 -6.42 -11.74 -2.21
N VAL A 112 -7.70 -11.46 -2.40
CA VAL A 112 -8.63 -11.02 -1.35
C VAL A 112 -9.70 -12.08 -1.15
N VAL A 113 -9.94 -12.51 0.09
CA VAL A 113 -11.05 -13.41 0.42
C VAL A 113 -12.06 -12.68 1.30
N MET A 114 -13.21 -12.31 0.71
CA MET A 114 -14.25 -11.55 1.39
C MET A 114 -15.65 -12.08 1.02
N PRO A 115 -16.45 -12.53 1.99
CA PRO A 115 -16.06 -12.89 3.37
C PRO A 115 -15.13 -14.10 3.41
N THR A 116 -14.33 -14.22 4.46
CA THR A 116 -13.62 -15.46 4.85
C THR A 116 -14.37 -16.14 6.00
N THR A 117 -15.00 -17.27 5.74
CA THR A 117 -15.70 -18.07 6.77
C THR A 117 -14.73 -18.84 7.66
N ALA A 118 -15.21 -19.36 8.79
CA ALA A 118 -14.42 -20.23 9.66
C ALA A 118 -13.95 -21.51 8.94
N ASP A 119 -14.79 -22.06 8.05
CA ASP A 119 -14.43 -23.21 7.20
C ASP A 119 -13.27 -22.87 6.25
N ALA A 120 -13.36 -21.73 5.56
CA ALA A 120 -12.30 -21.27 4.67
C ALA A 120 -10.98 -21.08 5.44
N LEU A 121 -11.01 -20.42 6.62
CA LEU A 121 -9.82 -20.29 7.48
C LEU A 121 -9.23 -21.65 7.85
N ALA A 122 -10.07 -22.64 8.18
CA ALA A 122 -9.59 -23.98 8.52
C ALA A 122 -8.93 -24.68 7.33
N ARG A 123 -9.54 -24.59 6.15
CA ARG A 123 -8.98 -25.17 4.93
C ARG A 123 -7.65 -24.52 4.54
N PHE A 124 -7.57 -23.20 4.60
CA PHE A 124 -6.35 -22.46 4.27
C PHE A 124 -5.22 -22.77 5.26
N ALA A 125 -5.50 -22.77 6.57
CA ALA A 125 -4.50 -23.10 7.59
C ALA A 125 -3.98 -24.54 7.50
N GLN A 126 -4.77 -25.45 6.92
CA GLN A 126 -4.41 -26.86 6.73
C GLN A 126 -3.81 -27.15 5.34
N GLY A 127 -3.72 -26.14 4.46
CA GLY A 127 -3.24 -26.32 3.09
C GLY A 127 -4.12 -27.24 2.24
N ARG A 128 -5.44 -27.21 2.43
CA ARG A 128 -6.39 -28.00 1.61
C ARG A 128 -6.68 -27.26 0.30
N ALA A 129 -6.65 -27.97 -0.83
CA ALA A 129 -6.81 -27.42 -2.18
C ALA A 129 -8.03 -28.03 -2.92
N GLY A 130 -9.22 -27.97 -2.31
CA GLY A 130 -10.41 -28.66 -2.81
C GLY A 130 -11.27 -27.86 -3.79
N ASP A 131 -10.96 -26.58 -4.01
CA ASP A 131 -11.67 -25.68 -4.92
C ASP A 131 -10.67 -24.67 -5.54
N VAL A 132 -11.09 -23.96 -6.60
CA VAL A 132 -10.22 -23.00 -7.32
C VAL A 132 -9.59 -22.00 -6.36
N LEU A 133 -10.37 -21.49 -5.40
CA LEU A 133 -9.92 -20.48 -4.45
C LEU A 133 -8.80 -21.01 -3.55
N SER A 134 -9.02 -22.16 -2.92
CA SER A 134 -8.05 -22.74 -1.98
C SER A 134 -6.79 -23.24 -2.67
N ALA A 135 -6.90 -23.75 -3.90
CA ALA A 135 -5.74 -24.08 -4.73
C ALA A 135 -4.95 -22.82 -5.14
N CYS A 136 -5.64 -21.76 -5.56
CA CYS A 136 -5.02 -20.47 -5.89
C CYS A 136 -4.25 -19.87 -4.70
N LEU A 137 -4.81 -19.93 -3.49
CA LEU A 137 -4.12 -19.44 -2.28
C LEU A 137 -2.79 -20.17 -1.99
N LEU A 138 -2.70 -21.46 -2.31
CA LEU A 138 -1.45 -22.20 -2.16
C LEU A 138 -0.41 -21.80 -3.19
N CYS A 139 -0.84 -21.57 -4.43
CA CYS A 139 0.01 -21.12 -5.53
C CYS A 139 0.43 -19.65 -5.40
N ALA A 140 -0.35 -18.82 -4.69
CA ALA A 140 -0.14 -17.38 -4.62
C ALA A 140 1.19 -17.00 -3.94
N THR A 141 2.01 -16.24 -4.66
CA THR A 141 3.21 -15.57 -4.13
C THR A 141 2.93 -14.12 -3.73
N SER A 142 1.80 -13.57 -4.16
CA SER A 142 1.34 -12.23 -3.76
C SER A 142 0.77 -12.22 -2.34
N PRO A 143 0.63 -11.04 -1.71
CA PRO A 143 -0.03 -10.93 -0.42
C PRO A 143 -1.48 -11.47 -0.47
N VAL A 144 -1.94 -12.01 0.65
CA VAL A 144 -3.31 -12.54 0.80
C VAL A 144 -4.04 -11.74 1.88
N LEU A 145 -5.18 -11.14 1.54
CA LEU A 145 -6.01 -10.37 2.45
C LEU A 145 -7.26 -11.18 2.81
N LEU A 146 -7.37 -11.62 4.06
CA LEU A 146 -8.53 -12.34 4.57
C LEU A 146 -9.44 -11.39 5.36
N VAL A 147 -10.75 -11.45 5.08
CA VAL A 147 -11.76 -10.61 5.74
C VAL A 147 -12.75 -11.50 6.50
N PRO A 148 -12.48 -11.85 7.77
CA PRO A 148 -13.29 -12.82 8.49
C PRO A 148 -14.73 -12.36 8.72
N ALA A 149 -15.68 -13.29 8.57
CA ALA A 149 -17.10 -13.05 8.85
C ALA A 149 -17.75 -14.30 9.44
N MET A 150 -18.09 -14.26 10.73
CA MET A 150 -18.73 -15.38 11.42
C MET A 150 -19.39 -14.95 12.74
N HIS A 151 -20.20 -15.84 13.31
CA HIS A 151 -20.78 -15.63 14.63
C HIS A 151 -19.69 -15.42 15.70
N PRO A 152 -19.88 -14.55 16.72
CA PRO A 152 -18.83 -14.28 17.72
C PRO A 152 -18.32 -15.51 18.46
N ARG A 153 -19.20 -16.48 18.72
CA ARG A 153 -18.84 -17.79 19.30
C ARG A 153 -17.93 -18.62 18.39
N MET A 154 -18.07 -18.52 17.07
CA MET A 154 -17.18 -19.18 16.13
C MET A 154 -15.82 -18.46 16.07
N TRP A 155 -15.82 -17.13 16.12
CA TRP A 155 -14.59 -16.34 16.13
C TRP A 155 -13.75 -16.59 17.39
N SER A 156 -14.41 -16.64 18.56
CA SER A 156 -13.73 -16.87 19.84
C SER A 156 -13.31 -18.34 20.05
N HIS A 157 -13.77 -19.26 19.20
CA HIS A 157 -13.49 -20.68 19.31
C HIS A 157 -11.98 -20.99 19.20
N PRO A 158 -11.42 -21.87 20.04
CA PRO A 158 -9.98 -22.18 20.02
C PRO A 158 -9.46 -22.68 18.67
N ALA A 159 -10.27 -23.43 17.91
CA ALA A 159 -9.86 -23.89 16.57
C ALA A 159 -9.66 -22.71 15.60
N THR A 160 -10.59 -21.75 15.59
CA THR A 160 -10.49 -20.55 14.74
C THR A 160 -9.27 -19.73 15.13
N LYS A 161 -9.04 -19.52 16.43
CA LYS A 161 -7.85 -18.81 16.93
C LYS A 161 -6.54 -19.46 16.50
N ARG A 162 -6.45 -20.80 16.55
CA ARG A 162 -5.27 -21.53 16.04
C ARG A 162 -5.07 -21.32 14.55
N ASN A 163 -6.14 -21.42 13.75
CA ASN A 163 -6.05 -21.21 12.30
C ASN A 163 -5.59 -19.79 11.95
N VAL A 164 -6.13 -18.77 12.64
CA VAL A 164 -5.71 -17.38 12.47
C VAL A 164 -4.24 -17.19 12.85
N ALA A 165 -3.79 -17.81 13.94
CA ALA A 165 -2.39 -17.74 14.36
C ALA A 165 -1.45 -18.41 13.34
N THR A 166 -1.83 -19.59 12.83
CA THR A 166 -1.07 -20.29 11.77
C THR A 166 -0.95 -19.40 10.54
N LEU A 167 -2.06 -18.90 10.02
CA LEU A 167 -2.08 -18.07 8.80
C LEU A 167 -1.30 -16.76 8.99
N THR A 168 -1.42 -16.11 10.15
CA THR A 168 -0.61 -14.93 10.48
C THR A 168 0.89 -15.28 10.49
N GLY A 169 1.25 -16.47 10.99
CA GLY A 169 2.62 -16.95 11.04
C GLY A 169 3.25 -17.21 9.66
N ASP A 170 2.44 -17.45 8.63
CA ASP A 170 2.92 -17.67 7.24
C ASP A 170 3.48 -16.39 6.59
N GLY A 171 3.32 -15.22 7.23
CA GLY A 171 3.96 -13.95 6.84
C GLY A 171 3.39 -13.25 5.60
N ARG A 172 2.64 -13.96 4.75
CA ARG A 172 1.97 -13.42 3.56
C ARG A 172 0.49 -13.06 3.76
N VAL A 173 -0.11 -13.49 4.88
CA VAL A 173 -1.53 -13.29 5.16
C VAL A 173 -1.75 -12.05 6.04
N LEU A 174 -2.62 -11.17 5.58
CA LEU A 174 -3.10 -9.99 6.28
C LEU A 174 -4.58 -10.16 6.60
N PHE A 175 -5.00 -9.65 7.77
CA PHE A 175 -6.40 -9.70 8.20
C PHE A 175 -7.02 -8.31 8.26
N VAL A 176 -8.25 -8.17 7.78
CA VAL A 176 -9.08 -6.97 7.98
C VAL A 176 -10.31 -7.35 8.78
N GLY A 177 -10.43 -6.79 9.99
CA GLY A 177 -11.43 -7.21 10.96
C GLY A 177 -11.13 -8.60 11.56
N PRO A 178 -12.14 -9.30 12.08
CA PRO A 178 -13.54 -8.89 12.18
C PRO A 178 -13.74 -7.75 13.20
N GLU A 179 -14.86 -7.07 13.10
CA GLU A 179 -15.26 -5.97 13.98
C GLU A 179 -16.23 -6.45 15.07
N SER A 180 -16.39 -5.63 16.11
CA SER A 180 -17.44 -5.83 17.12
C SER A 180 -18.76 -5.25 16.64
N GLY A 181 -19.84 -6.01 16.77
CA GLY A 181 -21.18 -5.53 16.47
C GLY A 181 -22.22 -6.63 16.58
N GLU A 182 -23.47 -6.27 16.28
CA GLU A 182 -24.56 -7.23 16.18
C GLU A 182 -24.39 -8.09 14.92
N VAL A 183 -24.57 -9.41 15.07
CA VAL A 183 -24.59 -10.36 13.95
C VAL A 183 -26.03 -10.79 13.64
N ALA A 184 -26.23 -11.52 12.53
CA ALA A 184 -27.56 -11.88 12.05
C ALA A 184 -28.44 -12.64 13.07
N SER A 185 -27.86 -13.26 14.11
CA SER A 185 -28.60 -13.91 15.21
C SER A 185 -29.14 -12.95 16.27
N GLY A 186 -28.80 -11.65 16.21
CA GLY A 186 -29.08 -10.66 17.26
C GLY A 186 -28.06 -10.65 18.41
N GLU A 187 -27.11 -11.59 18.43
CA GLU A 187 -26.01 -11.55 19.39
C GLU A 187 -25.00 -10.45 19.01
N SER A 188 -24.43 -9.78 20.01
CA SER A 188 -23.38 -8.77 19.81
C SER A 188 -22.01 -9.30 20.25
N GLY A 189 -21.00 -9.07 19.45
CA GLY A 189 -19.61 -9.43 19.77
C GLY A 189 -18.67 -9.29 18.57
N VAL A 190 -17.41 -9.68 18.77
CA VAL A 190 -16.40 -9.68 17.70
C VAL A 190 -16.64 -10.83 16.74
N GLY A 191 -16.88 -10.54 15.47
CA GLY A 191 -17.17 -11.54 14.43
C GLY A 191 -17.86 -10.97 13.19
N ARG A 192 -18.42 -9.76 13.30
CA ARG A 192 -18.98 -9.02 12.18
C ARG A 192 -17.88 -8.70 11.16
N MET A 193 -18.17 -8.90 9.88
CA MET A 193 -17.24 -8.54 8.81
C MET A 193 -17.01 -7.03 8.77
N ALA A 194 -15.76 -6.61 8.53
CA ALA A 194 -15.45 -5.22 8.24
C ALA A 194 -16.25 -4.71 7.02
N GLU A 195 -16.55 -3.41 7.00
CA GLU A 195 -17.27 -2.80 5.88
C GLU A 195 -16.43 -2.77 4.59
N PRO A 196 -17.06 -2.86 3.39
CA PRO A 196 -16.36 -2.85 2.11
C PRO A 196 -15.39 -1.68 1.93
N GLU A 197 -15.72 -0.51 2.44
CA GLU A 197 -14.90 0.70 2.38
C GLU A 197 -13.61 0.55 3.19
N THR A 198 -13.68 -0.10 4.36
CA THR A 198 -12.52 -0.41 5.20
C THR A 198 -11.60 -1.41 4.49
N VAL A 199 -12.18 -2.47 3.90
CA VAL A 199 -11.42 -3.46 3.12
C VAL A 199 -10.78 -2.80 1.89
N HIS A 200 -11.52 -1.96 1.18
CA HIS A 200 -11.02 -1.20 0.04
C HIS A 200 -9.85 -0.28 0.42
N ALA A 201 -9.94 0.41 1.56
CA ALA A 201 -8.84 1.25 2.06
C ALA A 201 -7.59 0.42 2.40
N ALA A 202 -7.76 -0.78 2.98
CA ALA A 202 -6.65 -1.69 3.24
C ALA A 202 -5.99 -2.19 1.95
N ILE A 203 -6.79 -2.54 0.93
CA ILE A 203 -6.30 -2.94 -0.40
C ILE A 203 -5.51 -1.79 -1.04
N LEU A 204 -6.05 -0.56 -0.99
CA LEU A 204 -5.32 0.61 -1.47
C LEU A 204 -4.00 0.77 -0.74
N ALA A 205 -3.97 0.70 0.60
CA ALA A 205 -2.72 0.81 1.35
C ALA A 205 -1.70 -0.27 0.93
N GLN A 206 -2.16 -1.49 0.66
CA GLN A 206 -1.34 -2.62 0.25
C GLN A 206 -0.87 -2.57 -1.22
N LEU A 207 -1.61 -1.89 -2.11
CA LEU A 207 -1.30 -1.84 -3.55
C LEU A 207 -0.85 -0.46 -4.04
N SER A 208 -0.95 0.58 -3.22
CA SER A 208 -0.48 1.95 -3.52
C SER A 208 1.05 2.08 -3.46
N HIS A 209 1.76 0.98 -3.67
CA HIS A 209 3.23 0.93 -3.71
C HIS A 209 3.81 1.69 -4.89
N ASP A 210 3.03 2.13 -5.89
CA ASP A 210 3.55 2.95 -7.00
C ASP A 210 3.28 4.45 -6.85
N GLY A 211 2.83 4.90 -5.68
CA GLY A 211 2.41 6.30 -5.47
C GLY A 211 3.53 7.34 -5.61
N LEU A 212 4.80 6.91 -5.58
CA LEU A 212 5.96 7.81 -5.72
C LEU A 212 6.82 7.49 -6.95
N ALA A 213 6.34 6.63 -7.85
CA ALA A 213 7.05 6.34 -9.11
C ALA A 213 7.33 7.65 -9.88
N GLY A 214 8.60 7.87 -10.21
CA GLY A 214 9.06 9.08 -10.91
C GLY A 214 9.08 10.36 -10.07
N LYS A 215 8.86 10.25 -8.75
CA LYS A 215 9.01 11.38 -7.81
C LYS A 215 10.41 11.41 -7.23
N HIS A 216 11.00 12.59 -7.10
CA HIS A 216 12.25 12.79 -6.39
C HIS A 216 11.98 13.34 -4.98
N LEU A 217 12.35 12.59 -3.95
CA LEU A 217 12.25 13.02 -2.56
C LEU A 217 13.63 13.28 -1.96
N VAL A 218 13.77 14.43 -1.28
CA VAL A 218 14.94 14.78 -0.48
C VAL A 218 14.57 14.60 1.00
N ILE A 219 15.36 13.84 1.73
CA ILE A 219 15.07 13.50 3.13
C ILE A 219 16.31 13.80 3.97
N THR A 220 16.17 14.56 5.05
CA THR A 220 17.27 14.76 6.02
C THR A 220 17.14 13.78 7.19
N ALA A 221 18.25 13.24 7.69
CA ALA A 221 18.26 12.31 8.82
C ALA A 221 19.49 12.48 9.72
N GLY A 222 19.42 11.95 10.94
CA GLY A 222 20.54 11.94 11.89
C GLY A 222 20.72 13.26 12.64
N PRO A 223 21.74 13.35 13.52
CA PRO A 223 22.10 14.58 14.22
C PRO A 223 23.05 15.44 13.38
N THR A 224 23.12 16.74 13.63
CA THR A 224 24.32 17.51 13.22
C THR A 224 25.34 17.53 14.35
N VAL A 225 26.62 17.61 13.95
CA VAL A 225 27.78 17.64 14.83
C VAL A 225 28.55 18.92 14.55
N GLU A 226 28.58 19.81 15.53
CA GLU A 226 29.25 21.11 15.47
C GLU A 226 30.60 21.01 16.20
N ASP A 227 31.69 20.96 15.43
CA ASP A 227 33.03 20.76 15.97
C ASP A 227 33.57 22.01 16.66
N LEU A 228 34.01 21.84 17.91
CA LEU A 228 34.77 22.86 18.63
C LEU A 228 36.27 22.74 18.33
N ASP A 229 36.77 21.52 18.39
CA ASP A 229 38.14 21.13 18.06
C ASP A 229 38.13 19.69 17.52
N PRO A 230 39.25 19.09 17.06
CA PRO A 230 39.24 17.75 16.50
C PRO A 230 38.81 16.62 17.46
N VAL A 231 38.62 16.94 18.75
CA VAL A 231 38.30 15.97 19.81
C VAL A 231 36.90 16.21 20.39
N ARG A 232 36.42 17.46 20.37
CA ARG A 232 35.19 17.87 21.06
C ARG A 232 34.20 18.49 20.09
N PHE A 233 32.95 18.15 20.27
CA PHE A 233 31.84 18.63 19.44
C PHE A 233 30.56 18.79 20.26
N ILE A 234 29.63 19.55 19.71
CA ILE A 234 28.26 19.69 20.20
C ILE A 234 27.34 18.96 19.23
N SER A 235 26.45 18.11 19.73
CA SER A 235 25.55 17.29 18.91
C SER A 235 24.27 16.94 19.66
N ASN A 236 23.25 16.57 18.89
CA ASN A 236 22.00 16.04 19.40
C ASN A 236 22.07 14.50 19.47
N ARG A 237 21.15 13.88 20.22
CA ARG A 237 21.09 12.41 20.44
C ARG A 237 20.27 11.67 19.38
N SER A 238 20.10 12.25 18.19
CA SER A 238 19.29 11.63 17.14
C SER A 238 19.95 10.34 16.66
N THR A 239 19.15 9.29 16.50
CA THR A 239 19.61 7.99 16.00
C THR A 239 19.48 7.86 14.48
N GLY A 240 18.86 8.83 13.81
CA GLY A 240 18.60 8.82 12.36
C GLY A 240 17.57 7.78 11.87
N LYS A 241 17.16 6.81 12.71
CA LYS A 241 16.31 5.67 12.33
C LYS A 241 15.03 6.07 11.59
N MET A 242 14.37 7.15 12.02
CA MET A 242 13.14 7.63 11.39
C MET A 242 13.36 8.08 9.95
N GLY A 243 14.37 8.92 9.70
CA GLY A 243 14.68 9.41 8.35
C GLY A 243 15.14 8.28 7.42
N PHE A 244 15.91 7.31 7.94
CA PHE A 244 16.32 6.13 7.17
C PHE A 244 15.13 5.23 6.81
N ALA A 245 14.20 4.99 7.75
CA ALA A 245 12.98 4.21 7.48
C ALA A 245 12.08 4.92 6.44
N LEU A 246 11.97 6.25 6.50
CA LEU A 246 11.23 7.03 5.51
C LEU A 246 11.88 6.94 4.13
N ALA A 247 13.22 7.02 4.04
CA ALA A 247 13.96 6.87 2.80
C ALA A 247 13.80 5.48 2.19
N GLU A 248 13.90 4.43 2.99
CA GLU A 248 13.66 3.05 2.56
C GLU A 248 12.24 2.87 2.01
N ARG A 249 11.22 3.35 2.74
CA ARG A 249 9.83 3.24 2.30
C ARG A 249 9.53 4.08 1.06
N ALA A 250 10.14 5.25 0.92
CA ALA A 250 10.01 6.07 -0.28
C ALA A 250 10.61 5.37 -1.52
N ALA A 251 11.81 4.81 -1.39
CA ALA A 251 12.47 4.07 -2.46
C ALA A 251 11.70 2.79 -2.83
N GLN A 252 11.23 2.03 -1.84
CA GLN A 252 10.33 0.87 -2.06
C GLN A 252 9.02 1.26 -2.77
N ARG A 253 8.62 2.54 -2.71
CA ARG A 253 7.44 3.08 -3.39
C ARG A 253 7.73 3.71 -4.75
N GLY A 254 8.93 3.49 -5.29
CA GLY A 254 9.35 3.94 -6.61
C GLY A 254 9.91 5.36 -6.69
N ALA A 255 10.11 6.04 -5.55
CA ALA A 255 10.75 7.35 -5.53
C ALA A 255 12.24 7.25 -5.87
N HIS A 256 12.76 8.26 -6.59
CA HIS A 256 14.18 8.60 -6.51
C HIS A 256 14.41 9.29 -5.16
N VAL A 257 15.32 8.79 -4.32
CA VAL A 257 15.51 9.32 -2.96
C VAL A 257 16.93 9.82 -2.78
N THR A 258 17.06 11.10 -2.39
CA THR A 258 18.31 11.67 -1.86
C THR A 258 18.20 11.78 -0.35
N LEU A 259 18.99 10.99 0.38
CA LEU A 259 19.06 10.99 1.84
C LEU A 259 20.29 11.78 2.31
N ILE A 260 20.06 12.96 2.91
CA ILE A 260 21.12 13.79 3.50
C ILE A 260 21.24 13.41 4.97
N SER A 261 22.31 12.70 5.32
CA SER A 261 22.48 12.14 6.66
C SER A 261 23.57 12.86 7.43
N GLY A 262 23.21 13.29 8.64
CA GLY A 262 24.16 13.55 9.71
C GLY A 262 24.86 12.27 10.19
N PRO A 263 25.85 12.36 11.11
CA PRO A 263 26.66 11.20 11.51
C PRO A 263 25.84 10.12 12.23
N VAL A 264 25.64 8.97 11.58
CA VAL A 264 25.01 7.75 12.13
C VAL A 264 25.61 6.49 11.50
N GLU A 265 25.61 5.40 12.27
CA GLU A 265 26.06 4.06 11.84
C GLU A 265 24.90 3.20 11.31
N LEU A 266 24.08 3.77 10.43
CA LEU A 266 23.02 3.02 9.75
C LEU A 266 23.43 2.68 8.31
N PRO A 267 23.13 1.47 7.81
CA PRO A 267 23.37 1.14 6.42
C PRO A 267 22.48 1.97 5.50
N THR A 268 22.98 2.33 4.32
CA THR A 268 22.19 3.00 3.31
C THR A 268 21.12 2.04 2.76
N PRO A 269 19.82 2.39 2.78
CA PRO A 269 18.80 1.53 2.21
C PRO A 269 18.99 1.33 0.70
N TYR A 270 18.55 0.19 0.18
CA TYR A 270 18.64 -0.12 -1.24
C TYR A 270 17.86 0.92 -2.08
N GLY A 271 18.45 1.38 -3.19
CA GLY A 271 17.82 2.37 -4.08
C GLY A 271 17.83 3.81 -3.56
N VAL A 272 18.53 4.10 -2.45
CA VAL A 272 18.66 5.45 -1.88
C VAL A 272 20.06 6.01 -2.16
N HIS A 273 20.13 7.25 -2.66
CA HIS A 273 21.38 8.00 -2.80
C HIS A 273 21.68 8.77 -1.49
N ARG A 274 22.69 8.35 -0.74
CA ARG A 274 23.08 8.98 0.54
C ARG A 274 24.15 10.04 0.34
N VAL A 275 23.95 11.20 0.97
CA VAL A 275 24.94 12.27 1.11
C VAL A 275 25.25 12.45 2.59
N ASP A 276 26.49 12.17 2.99
CA ASP A 276 26.92 12.36 4.37
C ASP A 276 27.36 13.81 4.64
N VAL A 277 26.81 14.38 5.70
CA VAL A 277 27.13 15.72 6.19
C VAL A 277 27.42 15.66 7.68
N ARG A 278 28.20 16.62 8.16
CA ARG A 278 28.56 16.70 9.59
C ARG A 278 27.82 17.82 10.30
N SER A 279 27.97 19.06 9.83
CA SER A 279 27.40 20.26 10.47
C SER A 279 26.06 20.69 9.87
N ALA A 280 25.34 21.54 10.58
CA ALA A 280 24.11 22.18 10.09
C ALA A 280 24.35 22.98 8.80
N VAL A 281 25.49 23.67 8.69
CA VAL A 281 25.87 24.42 7.48
C VAL A 281 26.10 23.50 6.29
N ALA A 282 26.76 22.36 6.50
CA ALA A 282 26.96 21.37 5.45
C ALA A 282 25.62 20.72 5.03
N MET A 283 24.75 20.41 6.00
CA MET A 283 23.41 19.90 5.74
C MET A 283 22.58 20.89 4.92
N ARG A 284 22.60 22.17 5.28
CA ARG A 284 21.94 23.24 4.51
C ARG A 284 22.43 23.29 3.06
N GLY A 285 23.75 23.24 2.86
CA GLY A 285 24.34 23.22 1.52
C GLY A 285 23.89 22.02 0.70
N ALA A 286 23.87 20.83 1.30
CA ALA A 286 23.41 19.61 0.64
C ALA A 286 21.92 19.66 0.30
N VAL A 287 21.08 20.23 1.18
CA VAL A 287 19.65 20.42 0.92
C VAL A 287 19.45 21.32 -0.29
N TRP A 288 20.08 22.49 -0.31
CA TRP A 288 20.00 23.42 -1.45
C TRP A 288 20.47 22.83 -2.77
N GLN A 289 21.56 22.06 -2.75
CA GLN A 289 22.03 21.36 -3.95
C GLN A 289 21.03 20.32 -4.44
N ALA A 290 20.37 19.60 -3.52
CA ALA A 290 19.41 18.56 -3.85
C ALA A 290 18.06 19.11 -4.34
N VAL A 291 17.57 20.21 -3.76
CA VAL A 291 16.26 20.80 -4.14
C VAL A 291 16.36 21.83 -5.28
N GLY A 292 17.56 22.37 -5.52
CA GLY A 292 17.81 23.37 -6.55
C GLY A 292 17.41 24.79 -6.14
N PRO A 293 17.95 25.83 -6.81
CA PRO A 293 17.71 27.24 -6.45
C PRO A 293 16.27 27.70 -6.71
N ASP A 294 15.51 26.98 -7.52
CA ASP A 294 14.11 27.27 -7.83
C ASP A 294 13.12 26.29 -7.17
N LEU A 295 13.62 25.40 -6.30
CA LEU A 295 12.86 24.38 -5.57
C LEU A 295 12.15 23.34 -6.45
N LYS A 296 12.58 23.16 -7.70
CA LYS A 296 11.93 22.23 -8.64
C LYS A 296 12.70 20.95 -8.90
N HIS A 297 13.92 20.80 -8.36
CA HIS A 297 14.67 19.56 -8.55
C HIS A 297 14.12 18.40 -7.70
N ALA A 298 13.29 18.68 -6.70
CA ALA A 298 12.63 17.70 -5.86
C ALA A 298 11.11 17.89 -5.85
N ASP A 299 10.36 16.80 -5.80
CA ASP A 299 8.90 16.81 -5.61
C ASP A 299 8.49 16.91 -4.13
N GLY A 300 9.44 16.70 -3.21
CA GLY A 300 9.19 16.83 -1.78
C GLY A 300 10.47 16.84 -0.94
N LEU A 301 10.45 17.65 0.11
CA LEU A 301 11.49 17.74 1.14
C LEU A 301 10.91 17.27 2.47
N ILE A 302 11.56 16.30 3.12
CA ILE A 302 11.18 15.78 4.42
C ILE A 302 12.32 16.03 5.41
N MET A 303 12.10 16.98 6.32
CA MET A 303 13.10 17.42 7.30
C MET A 303 13.01 16.59 8.59
N CYS A 304 13.73 15.45 8.66
CA CYS A 304 13.73 14.58 9.85
C CYS A 304 15.05 14.63 10.64
N ALA A 305 16.07 15.34 10.17
CA ALA A 305 17.31 15.52 10.91
C ALA A 305 17.08 16.36 12.18
N ALA A 306 17.84 16.03 13.23
CA ALA A 306 17.94 16.87 14.41
C ALA A 306 19.10 17.86 14.22
N VAL A 307 18.79 18.99 13.60
CA VAL A 307 19.72 20.08 13.34
C VAL A 307 19.97 20.85 14.65
N GLY A 308 21.23 21.05 15.02
CA GLY A 308 21.59 21.85 16.20
C GLY A 308 21.30 23.33 15.98
N ASP A 309 20.66 23.98 16.95
CA ASP A 309 20.28 25.41 16.86
C ASP A 309 21.46 26.37 16.92
N TYR A 310 22.57 25.93 17.52
CA TYR A 310 23.77 26.73 17.73
C TYR A 310 25.03 25.94 17.38
N ARG A 311 26.06 26.65 16.94
CA ARG A 311 27.42 26.14 16.72
C ARG A 311 28.45 27.01 17.46
N PRO A 312 29.66 26.51 17.74
CA PRO A 312 30.76 27.35 18.21
C PRO A 312 31.01 28.53 17.25
N ALA A 313 31.22 29.73 17.81
CA ALA A 313 31.58 30.91 17.03
C ALA A 313 32.91 30.70 16.28
N GLU A 314 33.86 30.06 16.97
CA GLU A 314 35.16 29.66 16.42
C GLU A 314 35.35 28.16 16.57
N SER A 315 35.90 27.52 15.54
CA SER A 315 36.34 26.13 15.56
C SER A 315 37.85 26.09 15.41
N HIS A 316 38.52 25.27 16.23
CA HIS A 316 39.97 25.21 16.26
C HIS A 316 40.49 23.98 15.53
N SER A 317 41.57 24.13 14.76
CA SER A 317 42.23 23.02 14.06
C SER A 317 43.07 22.11 14.97
N SER A 318 43.26 22.51 16.24
CA SER A 318 44.03 21.76 17.23
C SER A 318 43.26 21.66 18.54
N LYS A 319 43.48 20.55 19.28
CA LYS A 319 42.86 20.32 20.58
C LYS A 319 43.13 21.49 21.52
N LEU A 320 42.05 22.08 22.05
CA LEU A 320 42.17 23.17 23.01
C LEU A 320 42.92 22.70 24.25
N LYS A 321 43.99 23.41 24.60
CA LYS A 321 44.81 23.14 25.78
C LYS A 321 43.98 23.30 27.05
N ARG A 322 44.26 22.47 28.05
CA ARG A 322 43.63 22.59 29.37
C ARG A 322 44.23 23.82 30.07
N GLY A 323 43.45 24.89 30.22
CA GLY A 323 43.83 26.06 31.02
C GLY A 323 43.49 25.87 32.50
N GLU A 324 43.98 26.79 33.35
CA GLU A 324 43.53 26.91 34.74
C GLU A 324 42.17 27.64 34.77
N GLY A 325 41.07 26.88 34.84
CA GLY A 325 39.71 27.43 34.91
C GLY A 325 38.67 26.64 34.11
N GLY A 326 37.44 27.16 34.05
CA GLY A 326 36.37 26.64 33.21
C GLY A 326 36.52 27.06 31.74
N LEU A 327 35.91 26.29 30.83
CA LEU A 327 35.87 26.62 29.40
C LEU A 327 34.57 27.37 29.08
N GLY A 328 34.68 28.64 28.71
CA GLY A 328 33.58 29.40 28.12
C GLY A 328 33.47 29.09 26.63
N LEU A 329 32.26 28.82 26.15
CA LEU A 329 31.98 28.60 24.73
C LEU A 329 31.03 29.69 24.24
N GLU A 330 31.49 30.52 23.32
CA GLU A 330 30.63 31.42 22.59
C GLU A 330 29.95 30.65 21.45
N LEU A 331 28.62 30.75 21.41
CA LEU A 331 27.80 30.03 20.45
C LEU A 331 27.07 31.02 19.55
N VAL A 332 27.08 30.76 18.25
CA VAL A 332 26.33 31.50 17.24
C VAL A 332 25.22 30.64 16.67
N GLN A 333 24.12 31.28 16.27
CA GLN A 333 22.96 30.57 15.76
C GLN A 333 23.29 29.87 14.42
N ASN A 334 22.79 28.64 14.27
CA ASN A 334 22.81 27.92 13.02
C ASN A 334 21.73 28.41 12.04
N PRO A 335 21.95 28.21 10.73
CA PRO A 335 20.94 28.55 9.75
C PRO A 335 19.67 27.74 9.99
N ASP A 336 18.53 28.40 9.92
CA ASP A 336 17.24 27.74 9.96
C ASP A 336 16.89 27.24 8.57
N ILE A 337 17.27 25.99 8.30
CA ILE A 337 17.14 25.40 6.96
C ILE A 337 15.69 25.50 6.46
N ILE A 338 14.68 25.27 7.31
CA ILE A 338 13.28 25.24 6.84
C ILE A 338 12.73 26.61 6.45
N SER A 339 13.25 27.70 7.02
CA SER A 339 12.82 29.05 6.62
C SER A 339 13.55 29.58 5.39
N GLU A 340 14.66 28.93 4.99
CA GLU A 340 15.40 29.27 3.77
C GLU A 340 14.85 28.57 2.51
N VAL A 341 14.24 27.38 2.63
CA VAL A 341 13.71 26.56 1.49
C VAL A 341 12.19 26.63 1.34
#